data_AF-A0A3D3DXP1-F1
#
_entry.id   AF-A0A3D3DXP1-F1
#
_cell.length_a   1.000
_cell.length_b   1.000
_cell.length_c   1.000
_cell.angle_alpha   90.00
_cell.angle_beta   90.00
_cell.angle_gamma   90.00
#
_symmetry.space_group_name_H-M   'P 1'
#
loop_
_entity.id
_entity.type
_entity.pdbx_description
1 polymer ?
#
loop_
_entity_poly.entity_id
_entity_poly.type
_entity_poly.pdbx_seq_one_letter_code
_entity_poly.pdbx_strand_id
1 'polypeptide(L)'
;QAFKFPRSMLNDGLDFSFSGLKTAVLYQLEKLDPKQGQAPADAIPDLCASFQQAVIEILVTKTIRAATQCEEKTISLSGGVSCNRALRNAMQKSCDEMGYELLISPPEVSTDNAAMIAFVALQRHLRGMQSSFHEDINPNLALV
;
A
#
# COMPACT_ATOMS: atom_id res chain seq x y z
N GLN A 1 14.54 -10.63 9.70
CA GLN A 1 13.95 -11.27 8.50
C GLN A 1 14.54 -12.67 8.38
N ALA A 2 13.69 -13.70 8.22
CA ALA A 2 14.12 -15.10 8.11
C ALA A 2 14.17 -15.58 6.65
N PHE A 3 13.24 -15.13 5.80
CA PHE A 3 13.16 -15.49 4.37
C PHE A 3 13.41 -14.28 3.47
N LYS A 4 14.29 -14.42 2.47
CA LYS A 4 14.63 -13.35 1.52
C LYS A 4 13.68 -13.36 0.32
N PHE A 5 12.58 -12.62 0.43
CA PHE A 5 11.64 -12.44 -0.68
C PHE A 5 12.05 -11.32 -1.64
N PRO A 6 11.67 -11.38 -2.93
CA PRO A 6 12.01 -10.36 -3.90
C PRO A 6 11.33 -9.02 -3.61
N ARG A 7 12.03 -7.92 -3.89
CA ARG A 7 11.46 -6.56 -3.95
C ARG A 7 11.33 -6.14 -5.40
N SER A 8 10.36 -6.72 -6.11
CA SER A 8 10.18 -6.49 -7.54
C SER A 8 10.01 -5.00 -7.84
N MET A 9 10.68 -4.54 -8.90
CA MET A 9 10.63 -3.16 -9.38
C MET A 9 11.08 -2.09 -8.35
N LEU A 10 11.77 -2.47 -7.26
CA LEU A 10 12.16 -1.51 -6.21
C LEU A 10 12.92 -0.31 -6.79
N ASN A 11 13.78 -0.54 -7.77
CA ASN A 11 14.60 0.49 -8.42
C ASN A 11 14.02 0.99 -9.75
N ASP A 12 12.87 0.46 -10.19
CA ASP A 12 12.28 0.76 -11.49
C ASP A 12 11.05 1.66 -11.31
N GLY A 13 11.21 2.95 -11.59
CA GLY A 13 10.11 3.93 -11.59
C GLY A 13 9.26 3.95 -10.32
N LEU A 14 7.99 4.31 -10.48
CA LEU A 14 6.99 4.37 -9.40
C LEU A 14 5.95 3.24 -9.49
N ASP A 15 5.94 2.46 -10.56
CA ASP A 15 5.01 1.33 -10.73
C ASP A 15 5.30 0.19 -9.75
N PHE A 16 4.27 -0.56 -9.38
CA PHE A 16 4.35 -1.66 -8.43
C PHE A 16 4.11 -3.01 -9.10
N SER A 17 4.80 -4.05 -8.60
CA SER A 17 4.49 -5.44 -8.96
C SER A 17 4.66 -6.36 -7.76
N PHE A 18 3.57 -7.02 -7.37
CA PHE A 18 3.55 -7.97 -6.24
C PHE A 18 3.27 -9.42 -6.69
N SER A 19 3.02 -9.67 -7.98
CA SER A 19 2.73 -11.01 -8.49
C SER A 19 3.91 -11.97 -8.29
N GLY A 20 5.12 -11.51 -8.59
CA GLY A 20 6.35 -12.28 -8.36
C GLY A 20 6.59 -12.61 -6.87
N LEU A 21 6.13 -11.74 -5.97
CA LEU A 21 6.22 -11.97 -4.53
C LEU A 21 5.32 -13.13 -4.10
N LYS A 22 4.09 -13.21 -4.62
CA LYS A 22 3.19 -14.36 -4.38
C LYS A 22 3.84 -15.67 -4.83
N THR A 23 4.42 -15.70 -6.02
CA THR A 23 5.09 -16.90 -6.55
C THR A 23 6.31 -17.28 -5.71
N ALA A 24 7.09 -16.31 -5.24
CA ALA A 24 8.22 -16.58 -4.35
C ALA A 24 7.78 -17.18 -3.00
N VAL A 25 6.65 -16.74 -2.44
CA VAL A 25 6.06 -17.33 -1.24
C VAL A 25 5.63 -18.78 -1.50
N LEU A 26 4.96 -19.05 -2.63
CA LEU A 26 4.58 -20.41 -3.02
C LEU A 26 5.79 -21.35 -3.06
N TYR A 27 6.87 -20.96 -3.75
CA TYR A 27 8.08 -21.77 -3.81
C TYR A 27 8.77 -21.91 -2.45
N GLN A 28 8.63 -20.93 -1.56
CA GLN A 28 9.16 -21.05 -0.20
C GLN A 28 8.37 -22.08 0.62
N LEU A 29 7.04 -22.13 0.45
CA LEU A 29 6.18 -23.15 1.08
C LEU A 29 6.55 -24.56 0.59
N GLU A 30 6.72 -24.74 -0.72
CA GLU A 30 7.16 -26.01 -1.31
C GLU A 30 8.55 -26.45 -0.82
N LYS A 31 9.44 -25.51 -0.50
CA LYS A 31 10.75 -25.84 0.11
C LYS A 31 10.65 -26.25 1.57
N LEU A 32 9.73 -25.64 2.33
CA LEU A 32 9.52 -25.94 3.73
C LEU A 32 8.86 -27.31 3.92
N ASP A 33 7.89 -27.64 3.08
CA ASP A 33 7.29 -28.98 3.00
C ASP A 33 7.05 -29.38 1.54
N PRO A 34 7.96 -30.15 0.92
CA PRO A 34 7.80 -30.61 -0.46
C PRO A 34 6.61 -31.56 -0.67
N LYS A 35 6.05 -32.15 0.38
CA LYS A 35 4.94 -33.10 0.27
C LYS A 35 3.59 -32.41 0.33
N GLN A 36 3.44 -31.40 1.17
CA GLN A 36 2.15 -30.71 1.37
C GLN A 36 2.10 -29.29 0.80
N GLY A 37 3.26 -28.67 0.51
CA GLY A 37 3.33 -27.29 0.07
C GLY A 37 2.85 -26.30 1.14
N GLN A 38 3.09 -26.62 2.41
CA GLN A 38 2.66 -25.82 3.57
C GLN A 38 3.84 -25.47 4.47
N ALA A 39 3.75 -24.34 5.17
CA ALA A 39 4.72 -24.02 6.20
C ALA A 39 4.39 -24.78 7.49
N PRO A 40 5.37 -25.41 8.13
CA PRO A 40 5.27 -25.84 9.52
C PRO A 40 4.78 -24.69 10.42
N ALA A 41 4.02 -25.01 11.46
CA ALA A 41 3.36 -24.01 12.31
C ALA A 41 4.34 -23.02 12.95
N ASP A 42 5.55 -23.46 13.27
CA ASP A 42 6.66 -22.66 13.80
C ASP A 42 7.31 -21.75 12.75
N ALA A 43 7.25 -22.10 11.46
CA ALA A 43 7.78 -21.29 10.36
C ALA A 43 6.80 -20.21 9.85
N ILE A 44 5.49 -20.37 10.11
CA ILE A 44 4.45 -19.42 9.64
C ILE A 44 4.71 -17.98 10.10
N PRO A 45 5.03 -17.69 11.39
CA PRO A 45 5.28 -16.31 11.83
C PRO A 45 6.42 -15.64 11.06
N ASP A 46 7.52 -16.37 10.85
CA ASP A 46 8.70 -15.88 10.12
C ASP A 46 8.42 -15.67 8.63
N LEU A 47 7.61 -16.55 8.03
CA LEU A 47 7.15 -16.43 6.65
C LEU A 47 6.31 -15.17 6.48
N CYS A 48 5.30 -14.98 7.33
CA CYS A 48 4.41 -13.83 7.33
C CYS A 48 5.17 -12.52 7.58
N ALA A 49 6.07 -12.48 8.56
CA ALA A 49 6.89 -11.31 8.85
C ALA A 49 7.83 -10.97 7.67
N SER A 50 8.43 -11.98 7.05
CA SER A 50 9.32 -11.78 5.91
C SER A 50 8.57 -11.28 4.66
N PHE A 51 7.35 -11.78 4.42
CA PHE A 51 6.46 -11.29 3.37
C PHE A 51 6.03 -9.84 3.62
N GLN A 52 5.54 -9.55 4.84
CA GLN A 52 5.11 -8.23 5.24
C GLN A 52 6.25 -7.21 5.08
N GLN A 53 7.46 -7.56 5.53
CA GLN A 53 8.63 -6.71 5.37
C GLN A 53 8.92 -6.40 3.89
N ALA A 54 8.81 -7.39 2.99
CA ALA A 54 9.04 -7.18 1.56
C ALA A 54 8.04 -6.19 0.95
N VAL A 55 6.76 -6.31 1.29
CA VAL A 55 5.72 -5.38 0.83
C VAL A 55 5.97 -3.97 1.37
N ILE A 56 6.21 -3.84 2.67
CA ILE A 56 6.43 -2.55 3.33
C ILE A 56 7.63 -1.82 2.72
N GLU A 57 8.74 -2.52 2.50
CA GLU A 57 9.95 -1.93 1.95
C GLU A 57 9.73 -1.35 0.55
N ILE A 58 8.97 -2.05 -0.31
CA ILE A 58 8.61 -1.56 -1.64
C ILE A 58 7.73 -0.31 -1.54
N LEU A 59 6.68 -0.35 -0.70
CA LEU A 59 5.75 0.76 -0.52
C LEU A 59 6.48 2.01 -0.01
N VAL A 60 7.22 1.89 1.09
CA VAL A 60 7.95 3.01 1.70
C VAL A 60 8.98 3.58 0.73
N THR A 61 9.81 2.75 0.12
CA THR A 61 10.87 3.23 -0.80
C THR A 61 10.28 3.99 -1.99
N LYS A 62 9.22 3.46 -2.61
CA LYS A 62 8.60 4.11 -3.76
C LYS A 62 7.80 5.35 -3.37
N THR A 63 7.15 5.37 -2.20
CA THR A 63 6.46 6.57 -1.71
C THR A 63 7.44 7.71 -1.43
N ILE A 64 8.56 7.43 -0.74
CA ILE A 64 9.60 8.45 -0.52
C ILE A 64 10.19 8.93 -1.85
N ARG A 65 10.45 8.01 -2.80
CA ARG A 65 10.90 8.38 -4.14
C ARG A 65 9.91 9.31 -4.83
N ALA A 66 8.61 8.99 -4.81
CA ALA A 66 7.57 9.80 -5.42
C ALA A 66 7.52 11.20 -4.80
N ALA A 67 7.49 11.29 -3.47
CA ALA A 67 7.48 12.57 -2.75
C ALA A 67 8.69 13.44 -3.14
N THR A 68 9.89 12.86 -3.17
CA THR A 68 11.11 13.56 -3.61
C THR A 68 11.05 14.00 -5.06
N GLN A 69 10.50 13.19 -5.98
CA GLN A 69 10.34 13.55 -7.40
C GLN A 69 9.30 14.66 -7.62
N CYS A 70 8.27 14.72 -6.78
CA CYS A 70 7.25 15.75 -6.80
C CYS A 70 7.64 17.03 -6.04
N GLU A 71 8.81 17.04 -5.39
CA GLU A 71 9.25 18.12 -4.49
C GLU A 71 8.27 18.38 -3.32
N GLU A 72 7.51 17.35 -2.93
CA GLU A 72 6.53 17.40 -1.85
C GLU A 72 7.11 16.87 -0.54
N LYS A 73 6.80 17.56 0.56
CA LYS A 73 7.25 17.18 1.90
C LYS A 73 6.15 16.57 2.75
N THR A 74 4.93 16.48 2.23
CA THR A 74 3.81 15.89 2.94
C THR A 74 3.36 14.63 2.22
N ILE A 75 3.34 13.51 2.94
CA ILE A 75 2.85 12.22 2.46
C ILE A 75 1.54 11.92 3.16
N SER A 76 0.51 11.56 2.40
CA SER A 76 -0.72 11.01 2.96
C SER A 76 -0.75 9.48 2.80
N LEU A 77 -1.23 8.79 3.84
CA LEU A 77 -1.38 7.33 3.84
C LEU A 77 -2.82 6.94 4.22
N SER A 78 -3.51 6.31 3.28
CA SER A 78 -4.91 5.87 3.40
C SER A 78 -5.12 4.50 2.73
N GLY A 79 -6.36 4.00 2.71
CA GLY A 79 -6.71 2.68 2.16
C GLY A 79 -6.55 1.55 3.18
N GLY A 80 -7.14 0.38 2.91
CA GLY A 80 -7.15 -0.73 3.88
C GLY A 80 -5.77 -1.23 4.31
N VAL A 81 -4.78 -1.23 3.40
CA VAL A 81 -3.40 -1.64 3.72
C VAL A 81 -2.73 -0.67 4.70
N SER A 82 -3.15 0.59 4.74
CA SER A 82 -2.64 1.57 5.72
C SER A 82 -2.92 1.16 7.17
N CYS A 83 -3.92 0.31 7.44
CA CYS A 83 -4.19 -0.20 8.80
C CYS A 83 -3.07 -1.11 9.32
N ASN A 84 -2.12 -1.52 8.48
CA ASN A 84 -0.94 -2.25 8.90
C ASN A 84 -0.02 -1.39 9.78
N ARG A 85 0.08 -1.74 11.07
CA ARG A 85 0.90 -1.01 12.05
C ARG A 85 2.39 -0.97 11.68
N ALA A 86 2.94 -2.05 11.13
CA ALA A 86 4.34 -2.08 10.71
C ALA A 86 4.61 -1.13 9.54
N LEU A 87 3.66 -1.02 8.59
CA LEU A 87 3.73 -0.04 7.50
C LEU A 87 3.68 1.39 8.04
N ARG A 88 2.74 1.70 8.95
CA ARG A 88 2.64 3.04 9.57
C ARG A 88 3.95 3.43 10.24
N ASN A 89 4.52 2.53 11.05
CA ASN A 89 5.78 2.77 11.74
C ASN A 89 6.96 2.96 10.77
N ALA A 90 7.05 2.13 9.73
CA ALA A 90 8.13 2.23 8.74
C ALA A 90 8.03 3.51 7.90
N MET A 91 6.82 3.91 7.51
CA MET A 91 6.58 5.16 6.81
C MET A 91 6.90 6.37 7.69
N GLN A 92 6.44 6.37 8.95
CA GLN A 92 6.72 7.45 9.90
C GLN A 92 8.22 7.63 10.10
N LYS A 93 8.94 6.53 10.38
CA LYS A 93 10.40 6.55 10.52
C LYS A 93 11.08 7.16 9.29
N SER A 94 10.68 6.76 8.09
CA SER A 94 11.28 7.26 6.86
C SER A 94 10.96 8.74 6.62
N CYS A 95 9.76 9.19 6.99
CA CYS A 95 9.39 10.60 6.92
C CYS A 95 10.21 11.43 7.92
N ASP A 96 10.37 10.96 9.16
CA ASP A 96 11.18 11.61 10.19
C ASP A 96 12.65 11.77 9.73
N GLU A 97 13.22 10.72 9.13
CA GLU A 97 14.59 10.74 8.59
C GLU A 97 14.77 11.74 7.42
N MET A 98 13.72 11.94 6.63
CA MET A 98 13.72 12.87 5.49
C MET A 98 13.25 14.29 5.84
N GLY A 99 12.72 14.49 7.05
CA GLY A 99 12.07 15.75 7.43
C GLY A 99 10.73 15.99 6.71
N TYR A 100 10.00 14.92 6.38
CA TYR A 100 8.68 14.95 5.76
C TYR A 100 7.57 14.83 6.81
N GLU A 101 6.41 15.42 6.54
CA GLU A 101 5.19 15.25 7.32
C GLU A 101 4.41 14.04 6.83
N LEU A 102 3.97 13.18 7.75
CA LEU A 102 3.12 12.03 7.44
C LEU A 102 1.71 12.25 8.00
N LEU A 103 0.72 12.27 7.10
CA LEU A 103 -0.69 12.35 7.42
C LEU A 103 -1.34 10.98 7.24
N ILE A 104 -1.70 10.33 8.34
CA ILE A 104 -2.31 8.99 8.29
C ILE A 104 -3.80 9.06 8.59
N SER A 105 -4.60 8.50 7.69
CA SER A 105 -6.04 8.36 7.89
C SER A 105 -6.34 7.44 9.08
N PRO A 106 -7.33 7.79 9.94
CA PRO A 106 -7.75 6.92 11.02
C PRO A 106 -8.44 5.66 10.44
N PRO A 107 -8.30 4.48 11.06
CA PRO A 107 -8.78 3.21 10.49
C PRO A 107 -10.25 3.23 10.07
N GLU A 108 -11.10 3.93 10.83
CA GLU A 108 -12.56 4.01 10.65
C GLU A 108 -12.96 4.65 9.31
N VAL A 109 -12.10 5.47 8.72
CA VAL A 109 -12.34 6.14 7.43
C VAL A 109 -11.36 5.72 6.34
N SER A 110 -10.49 4.75 6.64
CA SER A 110 -9.45 4.28 5.72
C SER A 110 -9.93 3.19 4.76
N THR A 111 -11.06 2.55 5.04
CA THR A 111 -11.74 1.60 4.16
C THR A 111 -12.94 2.26 3.47
N ASP A 112 -13.44 1.65 2.40
CA ASP A 112 -14.55 2.19 1.61
C ASP A 112 -15.79 2.51 2.49
N ASN A 113 -16.23 3.77 2.44
CA ASN A 113 -17.36 4.26 3.23
C ASN A 113 -18.10 5.40 2.53
N ALA A 114 -19.37 5.63 2.88
CA ALA A 114 -20.17 6.70 2.28
C ALA A 114 -19.73 8.11 2.72
N ALA A 115 -19.01 8.25 3.85
CA ALA A 115 -18.58 9.55 4.34
C ALA A 115 -17.53 10.20 3.42
N MET A 116 -16.60 9.40 2.86
CA MET A 116 -15.63 9.90 1.88
C MET A 116 -16.31 10.38 0.59
N ILE A 117 -17.39 9.70 0.17
CA ILE A 117 -18.18 10.10 -1.00
C ILE A 117 -18.94 11.39 -0.72
N ALA A 118 -19.59 11.51 0.45
CA ALA A 118 -20.29 12.73 0.85
C ALA A 118 -19.33 13.93 0.93
N PHE A 119 -18.13 13.74 1.49
CA PHE A 119 -17.11 14.79 1.56
C PHE A 119 -16.69 15.26 0.16
N VAL A 120 -16.34 14.33 -0.75
CA VAL A 120 -15.97 14.70 -2.12
C VAL A 120 -17.13 15.36 -2.87
N ALA A 121 -18.37 14.87 -2.71
CA ALA A 121 -19.55 15.48 -3.31
C ALA A 121 -19.77 16.92 -2.84
N LEU A 122 -19.63 17.19 -1.53
CA LEU A 122 -19.70 18.53 -0.98
C LEU A 122 -18.60 19.44 -1.55
N GLN A 123 -17.35 18.96 -1.57
CA GLN A 123 -16.22 19.72 -2.12
C GLN A 123 -16.42 20.04 -3.61
N ARG A 124 -16.99 19.11 -4.38
CA ARG A 124 -17.34 19.34 -5.79
C ARG A 124 -18.45 20.37 -5.95
N HIS A 125 -19.52 20.23 -5.17
CA HIS A 125 -20.65 21.15 -5.18
C HIS A 125 -20.22 22.59 -4.85
N LEU A 126 -19.40 22.78 -3.81
CA LEU A 126 -18.87 24.10 -3.41
C LEU A 126 -17.99 24.74 -4.49
N ARG A 127 -17.41 23.95 -5.40
CA ARG A 127 -16.65 24.43 -6.57
C ARG A 127 -17.53 24.64 -7.81
N GLY A 128 -18.85 24.54 -7.67
CA GLY A 128 -19.79 24.67 -8.79
C GLY A 128 -19.80 23.48 -9.75
N MET A 129 -19.20 22.34 -9.37
CA MET A 129 -19.21 21.13 -10.18
C MET A 129 -20.46 20.29 -9.86
N GLN A 130 -21.20 19.92 -10.91
CA GLN A 130 -22.38 19.07 -10.83
C GLN A 130 -22.32 17.99 -11.91
N SER A 131 -22.94 16.85 -11.63
CA SER A 131 -23.09 15.75 -12.58
C SER A 131 -24.40 15.88 -13.35
N SER A 132 -24.41 15.41 -14.59
CA SER A 132 -25.64 15.36 -15.41
C SER A 132 -26.55 14.26 -14.89
N PHE A 133 -27.88 14.45 -15.00
CA PHE A 133 -28.84 13.38 -14.75
C PHE A 133 -28.76 12.21 -15.76
N HIS A 134 -28.05 12.42 -16.88
CA HIS A 134 -27.80 11.39 -17.89
C HIS A 134 -26.42 10.74 -17.76
N GLU A 135 -25.64 11.09 -16.74
CA GLU A 135 -24.34 10.49 -16.48
C GLU A 135 -24.52 9.05 -15.98
N ASP A 136 -23.77 8.12 -16.57
CA ASP A 136 -23.82 6.69 -16.23
C ASP A 136 -22.53 6.26 -15.51
N ILE A 137 -22.56 5.07 -14.91
CA ILE A 137 -21.45 4.50 -14.17
C ILE A 137 -20.32 4.17 -15.15
N ASN A 138 -19.13 4.70 -14.87
CA ASN A 138 -17.90 4.28 -15.55
C ASN A 138 -17.06 3.38 -14.62
N PRO A 139 -17.04 2.05 -14.84
CA PRO A 139 -16.26 1.13 -13.99
C PRO A 139 -14.75 1.30 -14.15
N ASN A 140 -14.29 1.99 -15.19
CA ASN A 140 -12.89 2.27 -15.48
C ASN A 140 -12.58 3.78 -15.36
N LEU A 141 -13.34 4.50 -14.52
CA LEU A 141 -13.12 5.93 -14.32
C LEU A 141 -11.71 6.18 -13.77
N ALA A 142 -10.88 6.87 -14.56
CA ALA A 142 -9.55 7.25 -14.13
C ALA A 142 -9.60 8.39 -13.10
N LEU A 143 -8.69 8.37 -12.14
CA LEU A 143 -8.40 9.52 -11.29
C LEU A 143 -7.68 10.57 -12.16
N VAL A 144 -8.27 11.77 -12.25
CA VAL A 144 -7.75 12.92 -13.02
C VAL A 144 -6.88 13.79 -12.14
#